data_AF-A0A2E4XRD0-F1
#
_entry.id   AF-A0A2E4XRD0-F1
#
_cell.length_a   1.000
_cell.length_b   1.000
_cell.length_c   1.000
_cell.angle_alpha   90.00
_cell.angle_beta   90.00
_cell.angle_gamma   90.00
#
_symmetry.space_group_name_H-M   'P 1'
#
loop_
_entity.id
_entity.type
_entity.pdbx_description
1 polymer ?
#
loop_
_entity_poly.entity_id
_entity_poly.type
_entity_poly.pdbx_seq_one_letter_code
_entity_poly.pdbx_strand_id
1 'polypeptide(L)'
;MIERVVRGFYAKVRRDPELAPIFDAAIDGDWEPHLSKMMDFWSSVMLKSARYNGRPLPVHIAQTSIKPEHFERWLALFRENAVEVCPKSIAAAFVEKAELIAESFKLGMYGLPNPNRFPARPAPQ
;
A
#
# COMPACT_ATOMS: atom_id res chain seq x y z
N MET A 1 1.77 -19.25 4.96
CA MET A 1 1.08 -18.67 3.78
C MET A 1 1.33 -17.18 3.67
N ILE A 2 0.95 -16.37 4.67
CA ILE A 2 1.14 -14.90 4.67
C ILE A 2 2.58 -14.51 4.35
N GLU A 3 3.56 -15.12 4.99
CA GLU A 3 4.98 -14.86 4.69
C GLU A 3 5.33 -15.07 3.21
N ARG A 4 4.86 -16.16 2.59
CA ARG A 4 5.10 -16.44 1.16
C ARG A 4 4.46 -15.37 0.28
N VAL A 5 3.23 -14.94 0.59
CA VAL A 5 2.55 -13.86 -0.13
C VAL A 5 3.36 -12.57 0.01
N VAL A 6 3.72 -12.16 1.23
CA VAL A 6 4.43 -10.91 1.50
C VAL A 6 5.81 -10.90 0.84
N ARG A 7 6.63 -11.92 1.06
CA ARG A 7 7.98 -11.99 0.50
C ARG A 7 7.97 -12.06 -1.02
N GLY A 8 7.11 -12.90 -1.61
CA GLY A 8 6.98 -13.02 -3.07
C GLY A 8 6.51 -11.71 -3.70
N PHE A 9 5.54 -11.05 -3.08
CA PHE A 9 5.02 -9.78 -3.55
C PHE A 9 6.10 -8.69 -3.54
N TYR A 10 6.79 -8.51 -2.42
CA TYR A 10 7.83 -7.48 -2.33
C TYR A 10 9.06 -7.80 -3.17
N ALA A 11 9.34 -9.07 -3.46
CA ALA A 11 10.36 -9.43 -4.46
C ALA A 11 9.98 -8.93 -5.87
N LYS A 12 8.69 -8.94 -6.24
CA LYS A 12 8.22 -8.35 -7.50
C LYS A 12 8.27 -6.82 -7.45
N VAL A 13 7.82 -6.20 -6.35
CA VAL A 13 7.87 -4.73 -6.15
C VAL A 13 9.29 -4.19 -6.33
N ARG A 14 10.30 -4.85 -5.75
CA ARG A 14 11.71 -4.44 -5.86
C ARG A 14 12.29 -4.50 -7.27
N ARG A 15 11.62 -5.22 -8.18
CA ARG A 15 12.03 -5.34 -9.59
C ARG A 15 11.21 -4.43 -10.50
N ASP A 16 10.17 -3.81 -9.97
CA ASP A 16 9.31 -2.94 -10.74
C ASP A 16 9.91 -1.54 -10.84
N PRO A 17 10.13 -1.00 -12.05
CA PRO A 17 10.86 0.26 -12.24
C PRO A 17 10.13 1.49 -11.69
N GLU A 18 8.81 1.45 -11.54
CA GLU A 18 8.02 2.58 -11.04
C GLU A 18 7.82 2.49 -9.52
N LEU A 19 7.67 1.27 -8.97
CA LEU A 19 7.46 1.09 -7.53
C LEU A 19 8.77 1.02 -6.76
N ALA A 20 9.80 0.37 -7.28
CA ALA A 20 11.06 0.18 -6.55
C ALA A 20 11.65 1.51 -6.01
N PRO A 21 11.75 2.60 -6.81
CA PRO A 21 12.28 3.87 -6.32
C PRO A 21 11.49 4.48 -5.16
N ILE A 22 10.17 4.25 -5.09
CA ILE A 22 9.32 4.76 -4.01
C ILE A 22 9.62 4.03 -2.71
N PHE A 23 9.76 2.70 -2.77
CA PHE A 23 10.06 1.89 -1.59
C PHE A 23 11.52 2.04 -1.16
N ASP A 24 12.47 2.10 -2.10
CA ASP A 24 13.89 2.29 -1.79
C ASP A 24 14.17 3.66 -1.14
N ALA A 25 13.39 4.69 -1.49
CA ALA A 25 13.46 5.98 -0.81
C ALA A 25 12.89 5.97 0.63
N ALA A 26 12.04 4.98 0.95
CA ALA A 26 11.39 4.84 2.26
C ALA A 26 12.01 3.76 3.15
N ILE A 27 12.82 2.86 2.58
CA ILE A 27 13.43 1.70 3.25
C ILE A 27 14.94 1.80 3.04
N ASP A 28 15.67 2.13 4.11
CA ASP A 28 17.12 2.33 4.10
C ASP A 28 17.92 1.01 3.97
N GLY A 29 17.75 0.31 2.84
CA GLY A 29 18.50 -0.89 2.47
C GLY A 29 18.10 -2.18 3.18
N ASP A 30 17.77 -2.15 4.48
CA ASP A 30 17.26 -3.33 5.20
C ASP A 30 15.74 -3.47 5.05
N TRP A 31 15.34 -4.47 4.26
CA TRP A 31 13.95 -4.76 3.97
C TRP A 31 13.28 -5.65 5.03
N GLU A 32 14.05 -6.37 5.85
CA GLU A 32 13.47 -7.37 6.76
C GLU A 32 12.51 -6.76 7.80
N PRO A 33 12.81 -5.60 8.43
CA PRO A 33 11.87 -4.94 9.32
C PRO A 33 10.56 -4.57 8.64
N HIS A 34 10.62 -4.11 7.39
CA HIS A 34 9.43 -3.78 6.60
C HIS A 34 8.63 -5.05 6.27
N LEU A 35 9.29 -6.11 5.81
CA LEU A 35 8.64 -7.39 5.51
C LEU A 35 7.96 -7.97 6.75
N SER A 36 8.62 -7.94 7.91
CA SER A 36 8.04 -8.37 9.20
C SER A 36 6.78 -7.59 9.53
N LYS A 37 6.84 -6.26 9.44
CA LYS A 37 5.68 -5.38 9.68
C LYS A 37 4.53 -5.66 8.72
N MET A 38 4.83 -6.00 7.46
CA MET A 38 3.81 -6.36 6.46
C MET A 38 3.21 -7.75 6.71
N MET A 39 3.98 -8.70 7.26
CA MET A 39 3.43 -9.98 7.72
C MET A 39 2.45 -9.79 8.87
N ASP A 40 2.77 -8.93 9.85
CA ASP A 40 1.85 -8.59 10.93
C ASP A 40 0.60 -7.88 10.43
N PHE A 41 0.77 -6.94 9.49
CA PHE A 41 -0.32 -6.22 8.85
C PHE A 41 -1.30 -7.18 8.19
N TRP A 42 -0.81 -8.04 7.29
CA TRP A 42 -1.65 -9.00 6.58
C TRP A 42 -2.24 -10.06 7.50
N SER A 43 -1.56 -10.41 8.59
CA SER A 43 -2.12 -11.27 9.62
C SER A 43 -3.30 -10.61 10.33
N SER A 44 -3.21 -9.34 10.68
CA SER A 44 -4.35 -8.60 11.25
C SER A 44 -5.50 -8.48 10.23
N VAL A 45 -5.21 -8.18 8.97
CA VAL A 45 -6.23 -8.00 7.92
C VAL A 45 -6.98 -9.30 7.62
N MET A 46 -6.27 -10.41 7.46
CA MET A 46 -6.86 -11.67 7.02
C MET A 46 -7.38 -12.53 8.18
N LEU A 47 -6.68 -12.51 9.32
CA LEU A 47 -6.93 -13.43 10.42
C LEU A 47 -7.42 -12.74 11.69
N LYS A 48 -7.59 -11.41 11.68
CA LYS A 48 -7.98 -10.61 12.86
C LYS A 48 -7.07 -10.84 14.07
N SER A 49 -5.79 -11.10 13.84
CA SER A 49 -4.86 -11.53 14.88
C SER A 49 -4.37 -10.42 15.81
N ALA A 50 -4.76 -9.16 15.58
CA ALA A 50 -4.31 -7.98 16.34
C ALA A 50 -2.78 -7.81 16.46
N ARG A 51 -2.01 -8.36 15.51
CA ARG A 51 -0.53 -8.27 15.52
C ARG A 51 -0.03 -6.91 15.06
N TYR A 52 -0.75 -6.28 14.13
CA TYR A 52 -0.47 -4.95 13.64
C TYR A 52 -1.35 -3.90 14.31
N ASN A 53 -0.69 -2.89 14.91
CA ASN A 53 -1.31 -1.74 15.60
C ASN A 53 -0.95 -0.40 14.94
N GLY A 54 -0.35 -0.43 13.74
CA GLY A 54 0.08 0.76 13.03
C GLY A 54 -1.06 1.52 12.35
N ARG A 55 -0.76 2.73 11.89
CA ARG A 55 -1.68 3.56 11.09
C ARG A 55 -1.06 3.75 9.70
N PRO A 56 -1.43 2.93 8.70
CA PRO A 56 -0.74 2.91 7.42
C PRO A 56 -1.04 4.16 6.58
N LEU A 57 -2.28 4.68 6.60
CA LEU A 57 -2.68 5.83 5.78
C LEU A 57 -1.81 7.09 6.01
N PRO A 58 -1.57 7.58 7.25
CA PRO A 58 -0.68 8.73 7.47
C PRO A 58 0.72 8.56 6.87
N VAL A 59 1.27 7.33 6.90
CA VAL A 59 2.57 7.03 6.31
C VAL A 59 2.53 7.22 4.78
N HIS A 60 1.45 6.80 4.13
CA HIS A 60 1.30 6.94 2.68
C HIS A 60 1.03 8.40 2.28
N ILE A 61 0.25 9.15 3.06
CA ILE A 61 0.03 10.60 2.84
C ILE A 61 1.35 11.37 2.90
N ALA A 62 2.27 11.00 3.80
CA ALA A 62 3.58 11.63 3.91
C ALA A 62 4.49 11.37 2.68
N GLN A 63 4.18 10.37 1.84
CA GLN A 63 4.93 10.07 0.62
C GLN A 63 4.37 10.87 -0.56
N THR A 64 4.97 12.02 -0.83
CA THR A 64 4.54 12.93 -1.91
C THR A 64 4.78 12.38 -3.32
N SER A 65 5.62 11.35 -3.46
CA SER A 65 5.93 10.69 -4.73
C SER A 65 4.88 9.66 -5.16
N ILE A 66 3.97 9.25 -4.27
CA ILE A 66 2.93 8.28 -4.60
C ILE A 66 1.84 8.97 -5.43
N LYS A 67 1.48 8.34 -6.55
CA LYS A 67 0.42 8.76 -7.48
C LYS A 67 -0.64 7.66 -7.62
N PRO A 68 -1.85 7.97 -8.08
CA PRO A 68 -2.91 6.98 -8.27
C PRO A 68 -2.48 5.76 -9.11
N GLU A 69 -1.65 5.96 -10.13
CA GLU A 69 -1.19 4.90 -11.04
C GLU A 69 -0.29 3.87 -10.33
N HIS A 70 0.42 4.28 -9.27
CA HIS A 70 1.24 3.37 -8.47
C HIS A 70 0.37 2.35 -7.71
N PHE A 71 -0.85 2.72 -7.30
CA PHE A 71 -1.77 1.78 -6.66
C PHE A 71 -2.23 0.70 -7.63
N GLU A 72 -2.55 1.06 -8.88
CA GLU A 72 -2.95 0.08 -9.90
C GLU A 72 -1.83 -0.93 -10.15
N ARG A 73 -0.60 -0.44 -10.28
CA ARG A 73 0.59 -1.26 -10.50
C ARG A 73 0.88 -2.17 -9.31
N TRP A 74 0.77 -1.64 -8.10
CA TRP A 74 0.94 -2.39 -6.86
C TRP A 74 -0.12 -3.49 -6.74
N LEU A 75 -1.40 -3.20 -7.04
CA LEU A 75 -2.50 -4.17 -7.02
C LEU A 75 -2.33 -5.26 -8.08
N ALA A 76 -1.85 -4.92 -9.28
CA ALA A 76 -1.58 -5.87 -10.34
C ALA A 76 -0.53 -6.91 -9.90
N LEU A 77 0.62 -6.45 -9.38
CA LEU A 77 1.67 -7.33 -8.86
C LEU A 77 1.22 -8.16 -7.66
N PHE A 78 0.41 -7.56 -6.77
CA PHE A 78 -0.13 -8.26 -5.61
C PHE A 78 -1.08 -9.39 -6.03
N ARG A 79 -1.97 -9.12 -6.99
CA ARG A 79 -2.89 -10.11 -7.56
C ARG A 79 -2.13 -11.25 -8.24
N GLU A 80 -1.15 -10.92 -9.07
CA GLU A 80 -0.29 -11.90 -9.74
C GLU A 80 0.36 -12.83 -8.72
N ASN A 81 1.06 -12.27 -7.73
CA ASN A 81 1.72 -13.05 -6.68
C ASN A 81 0.72 -13.87 -5.84
N ALA A 82 -0.44 -13.30 -5.48
CA ALA A 82 -1.45 -14.01 -4.71
C ALA A 82 -1.99 -15.24 -5.46
N VAL A 83 -2.22 -15.13 -6.77
CA VAL A 83 -2.65 -16.24 -7.62
C VAL A 83 -1.56 -17.31 -7.77
N GLU A 84 -0.29 -16.91 -7.85
CA GLU A 84 0.84 -17.85 -7.95
C GLU A 84 1.02 -18.70 -6.69
N VAL A 85 0.81 -18.12 -5.50
CA VAL A 85 1.22 -18.76 -4.23
C VAL A 85 0.07 -19.33 -3.40
N CYS A 86 -1.18 -18.93 -3.68
CA CYS A 86 -2.36 -19.33 -2.91
C CYS A 86 -3.36 -20.14 -3.75
N PRO A 87 -4.17 -21.00 -3.11
CA PRO A 87 -5.40 -21.51 -3.72
C PRO A 87 -6.33 -20.37 -4.15
N LYS A 88 -7.09 -20.57 -5.23
CA LYS A 88 -7.94 -19.54 -5.87
C LYS A 88 -8.84 -18.77 -4.88
N SER A 89 -9.49 -19.45 -3.95
CA SER A 89 -10.37 -18.82 -2.95
C SER A 89 -9.61 -17.91 -1.99
N ILE A 90 -8.41 -18.32 -1.57
CA ILE A 90 -7.55 -17.55 -0.67
C ILE A 90 -6.93 -16.35 -1.42
N ALA A 91 -6.49 -16.55 -2.66
CA ALA A 91 -6.00 -15.47 -3.51
C ALA A 91 -7.07 -14.38 -3.70
N ALA A 92 -8.31 -14.77 -4.01
CA ALA A 92 -9.42 -13.84 -4.16
C ALA A 92 -9.68 -13.02 -2.88
N ALA A 93 -9.66 -13.67 -1.71
CA ALA A 93 -9.85 -12.99 -0.42
C ALA A 93 -8.73 -11.97 -0.12
N PHE A 94 -7.47 -12.29 -0.43
CA PHE A 94 -6.36 -11.35 -0.30
C PHE A 94 -6.53 -10.14 -1.21
N VAL A 95 -6.88 -10.39 -2.48
CA VAL A 95 -7.02 -9.35 -3.51
C VAL A 95 -8.17 -8.41 -3.18
N GLU A 96 -9.33 -8.92 -2.77
CA GLU A 96 -10.47 -8.10 -2.35
C GLU A 96 -10.09 -7.16 -1.21
N LYS A 97 -9.37 -7.65 -0.19
CA LYS A 97 -8.89 -6.80 0.91
C LYS A 97 -7.88 -5.76 0.44
N ALA A 98 -6.97 -6.15 -0.45
CA ALA A 98 -5.98 -5.25 -1.02
C ALA A 98 -6.64 -4.08 -1.77
N GLU A 99 -7.65 -4.37 -2.60
CA GLU A 99 -8.41 -3.39 -3.36
C GLU A 99 -9.14 -2.40 -2.44
N LEU A 100 -9.87 -2.91 -1.43
CA LEU A 100 -10.57 -2.06 -0.46
C LEU A 100 -9.61 -1.10 0.29
N ILE A 101 -8.43 -1.59 0.66
CA ILE A 101 -7.40 -0.78 1.34
C ILE A 101 -6.85 0.28 0.38
N ALA A 102 -6.54 -0.10 -0.86
CA ALA A 102 -6.06 0.82 -1.88
C ALA A 102 -7.08 1.94 -2.18
N GLU A 103 -8.35 1.60 -2.34
CA GLU A 103 -9.43 2.59 -2.52
C GLU A 103 -9.56 3.53 -1.33
N SER A 104 -9.49 3.01 -0.10
CA SER A 104 -9.48 3.84 1.11
C SER A 104 -8.29 4.81 1.14
N PHE A 105 -7.11 4.37 0.70
CA PHE A 105 -5.92 5.23 0.66
C PHE A 105 -6.01 6.29 -0.43
N LYS A 106 -6.44 5.92 -1.64
CA LYS A 106 -6.67 6.88 -2.73
C LYS A 106 -7.65 7.97 -2.31
N LEU A 107 -8.75 7.60 -1.65
CA LEU A 107 -9.73 8.57 -1.14
C LEU A 107 -9.10 9.50 -0.10
N GLY A 108 -8.31 8.97 0.84
CA GLY A 108 -7.63 9.75 1.86
C GLY A 108 -6.53 10.67 1.32
N MET A 109 -5.84 10.27 0.25
CA MET A 109 -4.71 11.01 -0.34
C MET A 109 -5.15 12.04 -1.39
N TYR A 110 -6.17 11.72 -2.20
CA TYR A 110 -6.55 12.53 -3.37
C TYR A 110 -8.01 12.99 -3.37
N GLY A 111 -8.87 12.37 -2.56
CA GLY A 111 -10.30 12.67 -2.50
C GLY A 111 -10.68 13.79 -1.51
N LEU A 112 -9.76 14.23 -0.66
CA LEU A 112 -9.99 15.38 0.21
C LEU A 112 -9.75 16.67 -0.58
N PRO A 113 -10.68 17.65 -0.56
CA PRO A 113 -10.41 18.97 -1.11
C PRO A 113 -9.21 19.58 -0.37
N ASN A 114 -8.16 19.93 -1.12
CA ASN A 114 -7.00 20.63 -0.58
C ASN A 114 -7.48 21.88 0.19
N PRO A 115 -7.20 22.01 1.51
CA PRO A 115 -7.64 23.17 2.29
C PRO A 115 -7.03 24.48 1.77
N ASN A 116 -6.00 24.40 0.92
CA ASN A 116 -5.33 25.54 0.29
C ASN A 116 -5.81 25.85 -1.13
N ARG A 117 -6.97 25.30 -1.57
CA ARG A 117 -7.53 25.53 -2.92
C ARG A 117 -8.50 26.73 -3.00
N PHE A 118 -8.76 27.41 -1.89
CA PHE A 118 -9.48 28.68 -1.92
C PHE A 118 -8.47 29.82 -2.12
N PRO A 119 -8.57 30.62 -3.20
CA PRO A 119 -7.75 31.83 -3.30
C PRO A 119 -8.06 32.73 -2.11
N ALA A 120 -7.03 33.29 -1.49
CA ALA A 120 -7.20 34.33 -0.47
C ALA A 120 -8.13 35.41 -1.06
N ARG A 121 -9.21 35.70 -0.33
CA ARG A 121 -10.16 36.73 -0.72
C ARG A 121 -9.38 38.04 -0.95
N PRO A 122 -9.49 38.70 -2.12
CA PRO A 122 -8.77 39.95 -2.33
C PRO A 122 -9.22 40.95 -1.26
N ALA A 123 -8.24 41.65 -0.69
CA ALA A 123 -8.48 42.67 0.32
C ALA A 123 -9.42 43.75 -0.27
N PRO A 124 -10.43 44.21 0.49
CA PRO A 124 -11.25 45.33 0.05
C PRO A 124 -10.36 46.58 -0.08
N GLN A 125 -10.58 47.34 -1.15
CA GLN A 125 -9.96 48.65 -1.39
C GLN A 125 -10.41 49.67 -0.35
#